data_AF-A0AB36GA48-F1
#
_entry.id   AF-A0AB36GA48-F1
#
_cell.length_a   1.000
_cell.length_b   1.000
_cell.length_c   1.000
_cell.angle_alpha   90.00
_cell.angle_beta   90.00
_cell.angle_gamma   90.00
#
_symmetry.space_group_name_H-M   'P 1'
#
loop_
_entity.id
_entity.type
_entity.pdbx_description
1 polymer ?
#
loop_
_entity_poly.entity_id
_entity_poly.type
_entity_poly.pdbx_seq_one_letter_code
_entity_poly.pdbx_strand_id
1 'polypeptide(L)'
;MNRSASASAERALPCLNSNNCIETENLNKNNAKQMPIGYEKFLPNECKPEFNEFSTSHKKSSSALEMNVHQFIKTFGLNHVGFLTLTFSDDVQEVKEAQRRFHSLRTNFLKKHFEHYICVYERMKSGRIHFHLIVNTREDIRRGLNFKQIQARNYTSANKALRQLWQILRENMDKYGFGRSELLPVKTNSKGLARYVAKYISKHINSRLPEDKGYRLIRTTIDKKSLWKIANSNFSFVSAGSRLWREKLQQWIICIEPYLKQYAKHEFNRELKAITEENYNRILSSLISPKWAFYNRETIINM
;
A
#
# COMPACT_ATOMS: atom_id res chain seq x y z
N MET A 1 -21.62 -18.64 44.61
CA MET A 1 -21.90 -17.23 44.89
C MET A 1 -21.12 -16.36 43.91
N ASN A 2 -21.88 -15.72 43.01
CA ASN A 2 -21.62 -14.58 42.13
C ASN A 2 -20.19 -14.26 41.67
N ARG A 3 -19.87 -14.66 40.43
CA ARG A 3 -18.98 -13.88 39.54
C ARG A 3 -19.86 -13.03 38.62
N SER A 4 -19.81 -11.73 38.85
CA SER A 4 -20.48 -10.69 38.07
C SER A 4 -20.05 -10.73 36.61
N ALA A 5 -21.04 -10.86 35.73
CA ALA A 5 -20.92 -10.69 34.29
C ALA A 5 -20.51 -9.25 33.97
N SER A 6 -19.33 -9.06 33.38
CA SER A 6 -19.00 -7.81 32.69
C SER A 6 -19.47 -7.89 31.25
N ALA A 7 -20.19 -6.85 30.85
CA ALA A 7 -20.98 -6.75 29.64
C ALA A 7 -20.19 -7.12 28.37
N SER A 8 -20.80 -7.98 27.57
CA SER A 8 -20.34 -8.32 26.23
C SER A 8 -20.30 -7.07 25.36
N ALA A 9 -19.10 -6.62 25.00
CA ALA A 9 -18.93 -5.63 23.95
C ALA A 9 -19.60 -6.13 22.67
N GLU A 10 -20.54 -5.34 22.14
CA GLU A 10 -21.22 -5.61 20.88
C GLU A 10 -20.19 -5.90 19.77
N ARG A 11 -20.33 -7.09 19.19
CA ARG A 11 -19.43 -7.63 18.16
C ARG A 11 -19.62 -6.84 16.86
N ALA A 12 -18.81 -5.80 16.64
CA ALA A 12 -18.71 -5.18 15.33
C ALA A 12 -18.25 -6.23 14.29
N LEU A 13 -19.03 -6.33 13.21
CA LEU A 13 -18.89 -7.31 12.14
C LEU A 13 -17.49 -7.29 11.50
N PRO A 14 -17.01 -8.41 10.92
CA PRO A 14 -15.84 -8.42 10.04
C PRO A 14 -15.89 -7.28 9.03
N CYS A 15 -14.73 -6.70 8.71
CA CYS A 15 -14.52 -5.91 7.49
C CYS A 15 -14.60 -6.76 6.20
N LEU A 16 -15.41 -7.81 6.20
CA LEU A 16 -16.08 -8.32 5.02
C LEU A 16 -17.24 -7.37 4.79
N ASN A 17 -17.04 -6.37 3.93
CA ASN A 17 -18.21 -5.90 3.20
C ASN A 17 -18.70 -7.13 2.42
N SER A 18 -19.77 -7.76 2.90
CA SER A 18 -20.81 -8.25 2.01
C SER A 18 -21.01 -7.17 0.96
N ASN A 19 -21.05 -7.56 -0.32
CA ASN A 19 -21.09 -6.71 -1.52
C ASN A 19 -19.73 -6.73 -2.25
N ASN A 20 -19.52 -7.85 -2.94
CA ASN A 20 -19.01 -7.76 -4.30
C ASN A 20 -20.00 -6.90 -5.10
N CYS A 21 -19.69 -5.61 -5.20
CA CYS A 21 -20.32 -4.59 -6.06
C CYS A 21 -21.73 -4.05 -5.69
N ILE A 22 -21.87 -2.75 -6.06
CA ILE A 22 -23.03 -1.84 -6.09
C ILE A 22 -23.20 -0.94 -4.86
N GLU A 23 -22.90 0.35 -5.06
CA GLU A 23 -23.00 1.47 -4.12
C GLU A 23 -24.40 2.11 -4.20
N THR A 24 -24.96 2.51 -3.05
CA THR A 24 -26.03 3.52 -2.97
C THR A 24 -25.71 4.43 -1.78
N GLU A 25 -25.70 5.74 -2.03
CA GLU A 25 -25.32 6.79 -1.10
C GLU A 25 -26.47 7.18 -0.16
N ASN A 26 -26.16 7.70 1.04
CA ASN A 26 -27.03 8.66 1.71
C ASN A 26 -26.30 9.53 2.75
N LEU A 27 -26.85 10.73 2.93
CA LEU A 27 -26.22 11.99 3.35
C LEU A 27 -26.56 12.46 4.78
N ASN A 28 -25.68 13.30 5.33
CA ASN A 28 -25.86 14.41 6.30
C ASN A 28 -26.00 14.15 7.82
N LYS A 29 -25.14 14.79 8.64
CA LYS A 29 -25.39 16.11 9.31
C LYS A 29 -24.22 16.54 10.22
N ASN A 30 -23.97 17.86 10.23
CA ASN A 30 -22.89 18.60 10.92
C ASN A 30 -23.36 19.21 12.26
N ASN A 31 -22.42 19.62 13.13
CA ASN A 31 -22.56 20.78 14.04
C ASN A 31 -21.17 21.31 14.47
N ALA A 32 -21.00 22.65 14.46
CA ALA A 32 -19.72 23.36 14.44
C ALA A 32 -19.32 24.01 15.79
N LYS A 33 -18.01 24.22 16.00
CA LYS A 33 -17.41 25.15 16.98
C LYS A 33 -16.19 25.86 16.35
N GLN A 34 -15.99 27.13 16.72
CA GLN A 34 -15.06 28.09 16.12
C GLN A 34 -13.57 27.69 16.21
N MET A 35 -12.82 28.00 15.15
CA MET A 35 -11.40 27.61 14.95
C MET A 35 -10.44 28.80 14.99
N PRO A 36 -9.19 28.61 15.49
CA PRO A 36 -8.17 29.65 15.60
C PRO A 36 -7.41 29.93 14.28
N ILE A 37 -6.73 31.07 14.25
CA ILE A 37 -6.02 31.65 13.10
C ILE A 37 -4.89 30.72 12.60
N GLY A 38 -4.91 30.36 11.31
CA GLY A 38 -3.94 29.45 10.66
C GLY A 38 -4.50 28.06 10.26
N TYR A 39 -5.77 27.78 10.55
CA TYR A 39 -6.41 26.49 10.25
C TYR A 39 -6.73 26.24 8.76
N GLU A 40 -6.64 27.28 7.91
CA GLU A 40 -7.05 27.22 6.49
C GLU A 40 -6.25 26.20 5.65
N LYS A 41 -5.02 25.86 6.05
CA LYS A 41 -4.21 24.81 5.40
C LYS A 41 -4.65 23.39 5.71
N PHE A 42 -5.54 23.23 6.70
CA PHE A 42 -6.05 21.96 7.20
C PHE A 42 -7.57 21.82 7.03
N LEU A 43 -8.19 22.78 6.31
CA LEU A 43 -9.59 22.72 5.93
C LEU A 43 -9.86 21.47 5.07
N PRO A 44 -10.89 20.67 5.37
CA PRO A 44 -11.45 19.76 4.38
C PRO A 44 -11.98 20.63 3.24
N ASN A 45 -11.52 20.41 2.01
CA ASN A 45 -12.16 20.98 0.84
C ASN A 45 -13.66 20.64 0.90
N GLU A 46 -14.52 21.65 1.08
CA GLU A 46 -15.98 21.49 1.05
C GLU A 46 -16.54 21.27 -0.36
N CYS A 47 -15.69 21.15 -1.37
CA CYS A 47 -16.00 20.29 -2.51
C CYS A 47 -15.59 18.88 -2.14
N LYS A 48 -16.54 18.01 -1.75
CA LYS A 48 -16.33 16.56 -1.85
C LYS A 48 -15.89 16.31 -3.30
N PRO A 49 -14.61 15.98 -3.58
CA PRO A 49 -14.24 15.65 -4.92
C PRO A 49 -14.90 14.30 -5.17
N GLU A 50 -15.92 14.28 -6.03
CA GLU A 50 -16.29 13.07 -6.73
C GLU A 50 -14.99 12.50 -7.32
N PHE A 51 -14.66 11.29 -6.89
CA PHE A 51 -13.41 10.59 -7.14
C PHE A 51 -12.15 11.27 -6.57
N ASN A 52 -11.64 10.67 -5.49
CA ASN A 52 -10.25 10.75 -5.03
C ASN A 52 -9.28 10.80 -6.22
N GLU A 53 -8.86 11.99 -6.62
CA GLU A 53 -7.77 12.12 -7.56
C GLU A 53 -6.49 11.80 -6.78
N PHE A 54 -6.14 10.52 -6.76
CA PHE A 54 -4.88 10.05 -6.20
C PHE A 54 -3.75 10.96 -6.69
N SER A 55 -2.88 11.42 -5.77
CA SER A 55 -1.59 11.98 -6.18
C SER A 55 -0.90 11.00 -7.13
N THR A 56 -0.12 11.50 -8.09
CA THR A 56 0.57 10.64 -9.06
C THR A 56 1.41 9.55 -8.37
N SER A 57 1.96 9.83 -7.19
CA SER A 57 2.65 8.86 -6.34
C SER A 57 1.75 7.72 -5.85
N HIS A 58 0.53 8.04 -5.39
CA HIS A 58 -0.43 7.03 -4.96
C HIS A 58 -0.97 6.21 -6.15
N LYS A 59 -1.24 6.85 -7.30
CA LYS A 59 -1.60 6.14 -8.55
C LYS A 59 -0.50 5.12 -8.91
N LYS A 60 0.76 5.54 -8.90
CA LYS A 60 1.91 4.66 -9.17
C LYS A 60 2.01 3.50 -8.16
N SER A 61 1.80 3.79 -6.88
CA SER A 61 1.82 2.77 -5.82
C SER A 61 0.71 1.73 -5.99
N SER A 62 -0.49 2.18 -6.34
CA SER A 62 -1.64 1.30 -6.61
C SER A 62 -1.40 0.42 -7.84
N SER A 63 -0.94 1.00 -8.96
CA SER A 63 -0.65 0.22 -10.17
C SER A 63 0.50 -0.77 -9.95
N ALA A 64 1.56 -0.38 -9.24
CA ALA A 64 2.63 -1.31 -8.88
C ALA A 64 2.12 -2.45 -7.99
N LEU A 65 1.20 -2.16 -7.06
CA LEU A 65 0.59 -3.20 -6.24
C LEU A 65 -0.24 -4.16 -7.09
N GLU A 66 -1.08 -3.66 -7.98
CA GLU A 66 -1.89 -4.49 -8.89
C GLU A 66 -1.02 -5.43 -9.73
N MET A 67 0.05 -4.90 -10.36
CA MET A 67 0.99 -5.70 -11.15
C MET A 67 1.64 -6.81 -10.29
N ASN A 68 2.09 -6.46 -9.09
CA ASN A 68 2.72 -7.41 -8.18
C ASN A 68 1.73 -8.47 -7.65
N VAL A 69 0.49 -8.10 -7.33
CA VAL A 69 -0.55 -9.05 -6.89
C VAL A 69 -0.93 -10.00 -8.03
N HIS A 70 -1.04 -9.47 -9.24
CA HIS A 70 -1.30 -10.29 -10.42
C HIS A 70 -0.22 -11.34 -10.62
N GLN A 71 1.04 -10.90 -10.61
CA GLN A 71 2.16 -11.81 -10.75
C GLN A 71 2.27 -12.77 -9.56
N PHE A 72 1.99 -12.34 -8.33
CA PHE A 72 1.95 -13.21 -7.15
C PHE A 72 1.02 -14.41 -7.35
N ILE A 73 -0.21 -14.17 -7.80
CA ILE A 73 -1.15 -15.25 -8.10
C ILE A 73 -0.68 -16.11 -9.27
N LYS A 74 -0.12 -15.50 -10.32
CA LYS A 74 0.40 -16.24 -11.48
C LYS A 74 1.55 -17.16 -11.10
N THR A 75 2.44 -16.70 -10.22
CA THR A 75 3.64 -17.44 -9.78
C THR A 75 3.27 -18.60 -8.86
N PHE A 76 2.43 -18.38 -7.84
CA PHE A 76 2.13 -19.42 -6.84
C PHE A 76 0.91 -20.28 -7.20
N GLY A 77 0.08 -19.81 -8.12
CA GLY A 77 -1.20 -20.44 -8.43
C GLY A 77 -2.27 -20.06 -7.42
N LEU A 78 -3.49 -19.86 -7.93
CA LEU A 78 -4.60 -19.30 -7.15
C LEU A 78 -5.02 -20.19 -5.95
N ASN A 79 -4.71 -21.49 -6.00
CA ASN A 79 -4.99 -22.44 -4.93
C ASN A 79 -4.04 -22.33 -3.72
N HIS A 80 -2.90 -21.68 -3.91
CA HIS A 80 -1.84 -21.51 -2.92
C HIS A 80 -1.72 -20.06 -2.45
N VAL A 81 -2.78 -19.27 -2.60
CA VAL A 81 -2.79 -17.85 -2.19
C VAL A 81 -3.95 -17.58 -1.24
N GLY A 82 -3.60 -17.04 -0.08
CA GLY A 82 -4.55 -16.62 0.95
C GLY A 82 -4.53 -15.12 1.19
N PHE A 83 -5.67 -14.59 1.62
CA PHE A 83 -5.83 -13.25 2.14
C PHE A 83 -5.92 -13.32 3.67
N LEU A 84 -4.92 -12.78 4.36
CA LEU A 84 -4.80 -12.77 5.81
C LEU A 84 -5.06 -11.35 6.33
N THR A 85 -6.09 -11.19 7.16
CA THR A 85 -6.35 -9.95 7.89
C THR A 85 -5.92 -10.12 9.34
N LEU A 86 -5.17 -9.15 9.85
CA LEU A 86 -4.68 -9.09 11.22
C LEU A 86 -5.17 -7.83 11.91
N THR A 87 -5.82 -8.02 13.05
CA THR A 87 -6.31 -6.96 13.92
C THR A 87 -5.68 -7.11 15.30
N PHE A 88 -5.19 -5.99 15.86
CA PHE A 88 -4.61 -5.96 17.20
C PHE A 88 -5.60 -6.38 18.28
N SER A 89 -5.14 -6.93 19.40
CA SER A 89 -6.01 -7.28 20.52
C SER A 89 -6.56 -6.04 21.24
N ASP A 90 -5.79 -4.95 21.20
CA ASP A 90 -6.07 -3.61 21.73
C ASP A 90 -6.27 -2.58 20.60
N ASP A 91 -6.60 -1.34 20.97
CA ASP A 91 -6.82 -0.23 20.04
C ASP A 91 -5.50 0.48 19.69
N VAL A 92 -4.70 -0.15 18.84
CA VAL A 92 -3.45 0.44 18.35
C VAL A 92 -3.74 1.46 17.25
N GLN A 93 -3.53 2.74 17.57
CA GLN A 93 -3.64 3.86 16.62
C GLN A 93 -2.27 4.46 16.24
N GLU A 94 -1.21 4.19 17.00
CA GLU A 94 0.14 4.68 16.68
C GLU A 94 0.85 3.77 15.68
N VAL A 95 1.30 4.32 14.54
CA VAL A 95 1.95 3.52 13.48
C VAL A 95 3.28 2.94 13.94
N LYS A 96 4.00 3.64 14.82
CA LYS A 96 5.27 3.16 15.39
C LYS A 96 5.07 1.86 16.16
N GLU A 97 4.08 1.82 17.04
CA GLU A 97 3.75 0.62 17.81
C GLU A 97 3.19 -0.48 16.91
N ALA A 98 2.30 -0.14 15.98
CA ALA A 98 1.79 -1.10 15.01
C ALA A 98 2.92 -1.75 14.19
N GLN A 99 3.91 -0.95 13.79
CA GLN A 99 5.10 -1.43 13.07
C GLN A 99 6.00 -2.29 13.96
N ARG A 100 6.22 -1.92 15.22
CA ARG A 100 7.05 -2.71 16.15
C ARG A 100 6.48 -4.12 16.32
N ARG A 101 5.17 -4.22 16.56
CA ARG A 101 4.45 -5.50 16.69
C ARG A 101 4.47 -6.30 15.39
N PHE A 102 4.17 -5.66 14.25
CA PHE A 102 4.25 -6.32 12.95
C PHE A 102 5.67 -6.80 12.61
N HIS A 103 6.70 -6.04 12.98
CA HIS A 103 8.08 -6.45 12.77
C HIS A 103 8.40 -7.71 13.58
N SER A 104 7.96 -7.78 14.84
CA SER A 104 8.12 -8.98 15.66
C SER A 104 7.41 -10.20 15.03
N LEU A 105 6.14 -10.04 14.63
CA LEU A 105 5.39 -11.09 13.93
C LEU A 105 6.11 -11.54 12.65
N ARG A 106 6.60 -10.58 11.85
CA ARG A 106 7.27 -10.87 10.57
C ARG A 106 8.54 -11.70 10.77
N THR A 107 9.40 -11.26 11.70
CA THR A 107 10.71 -11.88 11.93
C THR A 107 10.58 -13.26 12.55
N ASN A 108 9.61 -13.46 13.44
CA ASN A 108 9.51 -14.67 14.26
C ASN A 108 8.49 -15.70 13.75
N PHE A 109 7.47 -15.26 13.00
CA PHE A 109 6.36 -16.09 12.55
C PHE A 109 6.17 -16.08 11.03
N LEU A 110 5.92 -14.92 10.40
CA LEU A 110 5.57 -14.89 8.96
C LEU A 110 6.65 -15.53 8.10
N LYS A 111 7.93 -15.20 8.31
CA LYS A 111 9.05 -15.78 7.54
C LYS A 111 9.11 -17.32 7.59
N LYS A 112 8.58 -17.95 8.65
CA LYS A 112 8.59 -19.41 8.82
C LYS A 112 7.38 -20.09 8.17
N HIS A 113 6.23 -19.43 8.17
CA HIS A 113 4.95 -20.01 7.74
C HIS A 113 4.48 -19.55 6.36
N PHE A 114 4.89 -18.36 5.93
CA PHE A 114 4.57 -17.77 4.62
C PHE A 114 5.86 -17.24 3.99
N GLU A 115 6.37 -17.93 2.99
CA GLU A 115 7.64 -17.60 2.33
C GLU A 115 7.60 -16.23 1.65
N HIS A 116 6.44 -15.86 1.13
CA HIS A 116 6.18 -14.65 0.38
C HIS A 116 4.87 -14.01 0.82
N TYR A 117 4.89 -12.69 0.95
CA TYR A 117 3.68 -11.93 1.20
C TYR A 117 3.76 -10.50 0.65
N ILE A 118 2.59 -9.94 0.40
CA ILE A 118 2.36 -8.51 0.19
C ILE A 118 1.46 -8.03 1.32
N CYS A 119 1.89 -7.04 2.08
CA CYS A 119 1.18 -6.48 3.23
C CYS A 119 0.84 -5.01 2.97
N VAL A 120 -0.41 -4.64 3.23
CA VAL A 120 -0.91 -3.28 3.23
C VAL A 120 -1.34 -2.96 4.66
N TYR A 121 -0.84 -1.85 5.21
CA TYR A 121 -1.39 -1.34 6.46
C TYR A 121 -2.64 -0.49 6.16
N GLU A 122 -3.72 -0.72 6.91
CA GLU A 122 -4.96 0.06 6.84
C GLU A 122 -5.16 0.82 8.15
N ARG A 123 -5.47 2.12 8.09
CA ARG A 123 -6.00 2.89 9.21
C ARG A 123 -7.50 3.04 8.98
N MET A 124 -8.30 2.55 9.92
CA MET A 124 -9.75 2.68 9.88
C MET A 124 -10.18 4.11 10.20
N LYS A 125 -11.43 4.45 9.88
CA LYS A 125 -12.03 5.74 10.27
C LYS A 125 -11.97 6.00 11.79
N SER A 126 -11.97 4.95 12.61
CA SER A 126 -11.84 5.05 14.06
C SER A 126 -10.40 5.30 14.54
N GLY A 127 -9.41 5.39 13.64
CA GLY A 127 -7.98 5.52 13.97
C GLY A 127 -7.26 4.19 14.13
N ARG A 128 -7.96 3.10 14.45
CA ARG A 128 -7.37 1.75 14.64
C ARG A 128 -6.65 1.26 13.39
N ILE A 129 -5.49 0.63 13.59
CA ILE A 129 -4.66 0.10 12.51
C ILE A 129 -4.87 -1.40 12.33
N HIS A 130 -5.06 -1.84 11.09
CA HIS A 130 -5.11 -3.24 10.67
C HIS A 130 -3.99 -3.54 9.66
N PHE A 131 -3.67 -4.83 9.49
CA PHE A 131 -2.85 -5.29 8.38
C PHE A 131 -3.62 -6.27 7.50
N HIS A 132 -3.55 -6.03 6.20
CA HIS A 132 -4.05 -6.93 5.17
C HIS A 132 -2.87 -7.53 4.42
N LEU A 133 -2.82 -8.84 4.35
CA LEU A 133 -1.74 -9.57 3.70
C LEU A 133 -2.30 -10.48 2.60
N ILE A 134 -1.62 -10.50 1.47
CA ILE A 134 -1.68 -11.61 0.52
C ILE A 134 -0.48 -12.48 0.82
N VAL A 135 -0.71 -13.77 1.10
CA VAL A 135 0.33 -14.72 1.51
C VAL A 135 0.34 -15.92 0.58
N ASN A 136 1.50 -16.50 0.31
CA ASN A 136 1.60 -17.80 -0.37
C ASN A 136 1.50 -18.93 0.66
N THR A 137 0.90 -20.05 0.29
CA THR A 137 0.81 -21.26 1.13
C THR A 137 1.50 -22.44 0.48
N ARG A 138 2.16 -23.26 1.28
CA ARG A 138 2.85 -24.47 0.78
C ARG A 138 1.87 -25.48 0.20
N GLU A 139 0.71 -25.63 0.84
CA GLU A 139 -0.34 -26.55 0.42
C GLU A 139 -1.52 -25.82 -0.22
N ASP A 140 -2.32 -26.56 -1.00
CA ASP A 140 -3.57 -26.08 -1.59
C ASP A 140 -4.61 -25.83 -0.49
N ILE A 141 -5.01 -24.58 -0.32
CA ILE A 141 -6.00 -24.16 0.68
C ILE A 141 -7.41 -23.97 0.09
N ARG A 142 -7.60 -24.17 -1.22
CA ARG A 142 -8.89 -24.01 -1.93
C ARG A 142 -9.58 -25.33 -2.22
N ARG A 143 -8.85 -26.43 -2.35
CA ARG A 143 -9.40 -27.74 -2.75
C ARG A 143 -10.54 -28.15 -1.83
N GLY A 144 -11.71 -28.40 -2.42
CA GLY A 144 -12.93 -28.80 -1.70
C GLY A 144 -13.65 -27.69 -0.92
N LEU A 145 -13.13 -26.45 -0.95
CA LEU A 145 -13.72 -25.35 -0.19
C LEU A 145 -14.99 -24.81 -0.85
N ASN A 146 -16.09 -24.75 -0.09
CA ASN A 146 -17.32 -24.12 -0.52
C ASN A 146 -17.38 -22.66 -0.05
N PHE A 147 -17.10 -21.72 -0.95
CA PHE A 147 -17.13 -20.29 -0.65
C PHE A 147 -18.50 -19.76 -0.20
N LYS A 148 -19.61 -20.39 -0.60
CA LYS A 148 -20.95 -20.00 -0.12
C LYS A 148 -21.14 -20.38 1.35
N GLN A 149 -20.66 -21.56 1.76
CA GLN A 149 -20.68 -21.98 3.17
C GLN A 149 -19.83 -21.05 4.04
N ILE A 150 -18.63 -20.70 3.60
CA ILE A 150 -17.76 -19.76 4.32
C ILE A 150 -18.45 -18.40 4.52
N GLN A 151 -19.14 -17.90 3.49
CA GLN A 151 -19.93 -16.67 3.60
C GLN A 151 -21.06 -16.77 4.64
N ALA A 152 -21.67 -17.96 4.79
CA ALA A 152 -22.65 -18.28 5.81
C ALA A 152 -22.03 -18.65 7.18
N ARG A 153 -20.72 -18.38 7.39
CA ARG A 153 -19.96 -18.76 8.60
C ARG A 153 -19.93 -20.26 8.89
N ASN A 154 -20.14 -21.07 7.86
CA ASN A 154 -19.98 -22.51 7.91
C ASN A 154 -18.62 -22.89 7.32
N TYR A 155 -17.72 -23.33 8.19
CA TYR A 155 -16.33 -23.66 7.84
C TYR A 155 -16.09 -25.17 7.61
N THR A 156 -17.14 -25.99 7.57
CA THR A 156 -17.01 -27.45 7.49
C THR A 156 -16.42 -27.95 6.17
N SER A 157 -16.54 -27.19 5.07
CA SER A 157 -15.88 -27.52 3.80
C SER A 157 -14.38 -27.16 3.76
N ALA A 158 -13.84 -26.50 4.79
CA ALA A 158 -12.42 -26.17 4.82
C ALA A 158 -11.56 -27.44 4.87
N ASN A 159 -10.55 -27.51 4.00
CA ASN A 159 -9.64 -28.64 3.95
C ASN A 159 -8.63 -28.63 5.12
N LYS A 160 -7.90 -29.75 5.27
CA LYS A 160 -6.94 -29.94 6.38
C LYS A 160 -5.87 -28.84 6.41
N ALA A 161 -5.28 -28.49 5.27
CA ALA A 161 -4.23 -27.48 5.16
C ALA A 161 -4.71 -26.10 5.67
N LEU A 162 -5.91 -25.67 5.24
CA LEU A 162 -6.48 -24.39 5.67
C LEU A 162 -6.79 -24.38 7.17
N ARG A 163 -7.35 -25.48 7.70
CA ARG A 163 -7.63 -25.62 9.14
C ARG A 163 -6.37 -25.60 10.00
N GLN A 164 -5.31 -26.25 9.55
CA GLN A 164 -4.00 -26.22 10.23
C GLN A 164 -3.44 -24.80 10.26
N LEU A 165 -3.50 -24.06 9.16
CA LEU A 165 -3.09 -22.65 9.15
C LEU A 165 -3.92 -21.79 10.10
N TRP A 166 -5.24 -21.99 10.18
CA TRP A 166 -6.09 -21.30 11.16
C TRP A 166 -5.74 -21.62 12.60
N GLN A 167 -5.42 -22.88 12.89
CA GLN A 167 -4.98 -23.31 14.21
C GLN A 167 -3.66 -22.64 14.57
N ILE A 168 -2.65 -22.74 13.70
CA ILE A 168 -1.32 -22.14 13.92
C ILE A 168 -1.42 -20.63 14.11
N LEU A 169 -2.26 -19.94 13.32
CA LEU A 169 -2.50 -18.51 13.49
C LEU A 169 -3.09 -18.20 14.87
N ARG A 170 -4.21 -18.85 15.24
CA ARG A 170 -4.87 -18.62 16.54
C ARG A 170 -3.95 -18.85 17.74
N GLU A 171 -3.12 -19.90 17.69
CA GLU A 171 -2.20 -20.24 18.80
C GLU A 171 -1.03 -19.26 18.96
N ASN A 172 -0.76 -18.41 17.96
CA ASN A 172 0.46 -17.60 17.93
C ASN A 172 0.21 -16.08 17.84
N MET A 173 -0.94 -15.63 17.36
CA MET A 173 -1.18 -14.18 17.13
C MET A 173 -1.09 -13.33 18.41
N ASP A 174 -1.59 -13.84 19.54
CA ASP A 174 -1.58 -13.11 20.82
C ASP A 174 -0.15 -12.79 21.29
N LYS A 175 0.83 -13.65 20.98
CA LYS A 175 2.26 -13.45 21.31
C LYS A 175 2.84 -12.18 20.67
N TYR A 176 2.17 -11.66 19.63
CA TYR A 176 2.57 -10.47 18.89
C TYR A 176 1.58 -9.31 19.06
N GLY A 177 0.60 -9.44 19.97
CA GLY A 177 -0.43 -8.42 20.24
C GLY A 177 -1.55 -8.38 19.21
N PHE A 178 -1.74 -9.44 18.42
CA PHE A 178 -2.87 -9.56 17.49
C PHE A 178 -3.95 -10.44 18.11
N GLY A 179 -5.16 -9.90 18.31
CA GLY A 179 -6.27 -10.65 18.90
C GLY A 179 -7.16 -11.35 17.88
N ARG A 180 -7.14 -10.90 16.62
CA ARG A 180 -7.91 -11.54 15.54
C ARG A 180 -7.05 -11.71 14.30
N SER A 181 -7.00 -12.94 13.81
CA SER A 181 -6.48 -13.30 12.49
C SER A 181 -7.52 -14.04 11.68
N GLU A 182 -7.70 -13.61 10.44
CA GLU A 182 -8.62 -14.24 9.49
C GLU A 182 -7.89 -14.52 8.18
N LEU A 183 -7.61 -15.79 7.90
CA LEU A 183 -7.03 -16.24 6.64
C LEU A 183 -8.13 -16.86 5.77
N LEU A 184 -8.37 -16.31 4.58
CA LEU A 184 -9.30 -16.91 3.62
C LEU A 184 -8.60 -17.13 2.28
N PRO A 185 -8.81 -18.26 1.60
CA PRO A 185 -8.32 -18.42 0.24
C PRO A 185 -8.93 -17.37 -0.70
N VAL A 186 -8.15 -16.90 -1.67
CA VAL A 186 -8.62 -15.89 -2.62
C VAL A 186 -9.71 -16.48 -3.51
N LYS A 187 -10.89 -15.85 -3.57
CA LYS A 187 -12.04 -16.33 -4.37
C LYS A 187 -11.88 -16.02 -5.87
N THR A 188 -11.49 -14.79 -6.19
CA THR A 188 -11.49 -14.26 -7.56
C THR A 188 -10.13 -14.37 -8.23
N ASN A 189 -10.09 -14.26 -9.54
CA ASN A 189 -8.84 -14.11 -10.29
C ASN A 189 -8.05 -12.86 -9.84
N SER A 190 -6.83 -12.75 -10.35
CA SER A 190 -5.89 -11.66 -10.04
C SER A 190 -6.46 -10.25 -10.21
N LYS A 191 -7.28 -10.01 -11.24
CA LYS A 191 -7.89 -8.69 -11.50
C LYS A 191 -8.88 -8.29 -10.40
N GLY A 192 -9.65 -9.25 -9.88
CA GLY A 192 -10.57 -9.02 -8.75
C GLY A 192 -9.81 -8.73 -7.44
N LEU A 193 -8.74 -9.47 -7.17
CA LEU A 193 -7.93 -9.27 -5.98
C LEU A 193 -7.15 -7.95 -6.02
N ALA A 194 -6.59 -7.59 -7.17
CA ALA A 194 -5.88 -6.32 -7.34
C ALA A 194 -6.80 -5.11 -7.08
N ARG A 195 -8.01 -5.11 -7.65
CA ARG A 195 -9.03 -4.09 -7.35
C ARG A 195 -9.41 -4.07 -5.88
N TYR A 196 -9.56 -5.25 -5.27
CA TYR A 196 -9.85 -5.35 -3.84
C TYR A 196 -8.74 -4.72 -3.00
N VAL A 197 -7.47 -4.99 -3.30
CA VAL A 197 -6.34 -4.44 -2.53
C VAL A 197 -6.14 -2.94 -2.82
N ALA A 198 -6.35 -2.50 -4.06
CA ALA A 198 -6.35 -1.07 -4.42
C ALA A 198 -7.43 -0.28 -3.67
N LYS A 199 -8.59 -0.89 -3.39
CA LYS A 199 -9.61 -0.30 -2.51
C LYS A 199 -9.07 0.00 -1.12
N TYR A 200 -8.25 -0.89 -0.54
CA TYR A 200 -7.61 -0.66 0.77
C TYR A 200 -6.57 0.45 0.74
N ILE A 201 -5.78 0.56 -0.35
CA ILE A 201 -4.92 1.73 -0.57
C ILE A 201 -5.77 3.01 -0.58
N SER A 202 -6.88 2.99 -1.31
CA SER A 202 -7.77 4.16 -1.47
C SER A 202 -8.33 4.62 -0.13
N LYS A 203 -8.84 3.69 0.68
CA LYS A 203 -9.35 3.96 2.03
C LYS A 203 -8.27 4.52 2.95
N HIS A 204 -7.06 3.98 2.83
CA HIS A 204 -5.93 4.40 3.64
C HIS A 204 -5.54 5.86 3.38
N ILE A 205 -5.53 6.29 2.13
CA ILE A 205 -5.05 7.64 1.75
C ILE A 205 -5.78 8.73 2.50
N ASN A 206 -7.11 8.62 2.62
CA ASN A 206 -7.93 9.63 3.26
C ASN A 206 -7.84 9.58 4.79
N SER A 207 -7.34 8.48 5.34
CA SER A 207 -7.23 8.29 6.79
C SER A 207 -5.82 8.61 7.31
N ARG A 208 -4.84 8.79 6.42
CA ARG A 208 -3.44 8.96 6.79
C ARG A 208 -3.21 10.26 7.55
N LEU A 209 -2.54 10.17 8.69
CA LEU A 209 -2.18 11.32 9.49
C LEU A 209 -0.78 11.85 9.13
N PRO A 210 -0.46 13.14 9.38
CA PRO A 210 0.88 13.69 9.15
C PRO A 210 2.01 12.87 9.81
N GLU A 211 1.74 12.29 10.97
CA GLU A 211 2.68 11.47 11.75
C GLU A 211 2.98 10.13 11.07
N ASP A 212 2.12 9.68 10.15
CA ASP A 212 2.32 8.47 9.36
C ASP A 212 3.35 8.69 8.23
N LYS A 213 3.91 9.89 8.09
CA LYS A 213 4.93 10.21 7.08
C LYS A 213 6.18 9.34 7.30
N GLY A 214 6.74 8.83 6.19
CA GLY A 214 7.89 7.92 6.23
C GLY A 214 7.54 6.44 6.42
N TYR A 215 6.34 6.13 6.88
CA TYR A 215 5.86 4.75 6.99
C TYR A 215 5.41 4.20 5.64
N ARG A 216 5.93 3.04 5.26
CA ARG A 216 5.59 2.36 4.00
C ARG A 216 4.19 1.75 4.06
N LEU A 217 3.33 2.20 3.14
CA LEU A 217 1.97 1.66 2.92
C LEU A 217 1.99 0.19 2.56
N ILE A 218 2.79 -0.12 1.55
CA ILE A 218 2.93 -1.46 1.01
C ILE A 218 4.27 -2.00 1.47
N ARG A 219 4.24 -3.19 2.08
CA ARG A 219 5.39 -3.94 2.56
C ARG A 219 5.37 -5.29 1.86
N THR A 220 6.51 -5.75 1.38
CA THR A 220 6.64 -7.07 0.77
C THR A 220 7.67 -7.87 1.52
N THR A 221 7.73 -9.18 1.31
CA THR A 221 8.98 -9.90 1.56
C THR A 221 10.12 -9.24 0.78
N ILE A 222 11.28 -9.14 1.43
CA ILE A 222 12.47 -8.44 0.91
C ILE A 222 13.49 -9.52 0.58
N ASP A 223 13.29 -10.22 -0.53
CA ASP A 223 14.29 -11.12 -1.08
C ASP A 223 14.68 -10.68 -2.48
N LYS A 224 15.99 -10.58 -2.71
CA LYS A 224 16.61 -10.00 -3.92
C LYS A 224 16.25 -10.74 -5.22
N LYS A 225 15.59 -11.91 -5.15
CA LYS A 225 15.16 -12.74 -6.29
C LYS A 225 13.70 -13.20 -6.18
N SER A 226 12.79 -12.33 -5.75
CA SER A 226 11.36 -12.67 -5.70
C SER A 226 10.77 -12.70 -7.11
N LEU A 227 10.52 -13.89 -7.68
CA LEU A 227 9.97 -14.11 -9.03
C LEU A 227 8.62 -13.40 -9.28
N TRP A 228 7.89 -13.09 -8.21
CA TRP A 228 6.58 -12.46 -8.28
C TRP A 228 6.62 -10.93 -8.27
N LYS A 229 7.72 -10.31 -7.84
CA LYS A 229 7.80 -8.85 -7.66
C LYS A 229 8.33 -8.18 -8.93
N ILE A 230 7.43 -7.86 -9.83
CA ILE A 230 7.73 -7.32 -11.17
C ILE A 230 7.66 -5.79 -11.27
N ALA A 231 7.06 -5.12 -10.29
CA ALA A 231 6.83 -3.68 -10.34
C ALA A 231 7.27 -2.95 -9.07
N ASN A 232 7.71 -1.71 -9.25
CA ASN A 232 7.92 -0.72 -8.20
C ASN A 232 7.31 0.61 -8.65
N SER A 233 7.35 1.66 -7.82
CA SER A 233 6.76 2.96 -8.17
C SER A 233 7.68 3.86 -9.02
N ASN A 234 8.81 3.35 -9.51
CA ASN A 234 9.79 4.08 -10.34
C ASN A 234 9.42 4.00 -11.82
N PHE A 235 8.20 4.42 -12.16
CA PHE A 235 7.76 4.63 -13.53
C PHE A 235 6.89 5.88 -13.56
N SER A 236 6.55 6.37 -14.75
CA SER A 236 5.59 7.48 -14.92
C SER A 236 4.50 7.08 -15.89
N PHE A 237 3.27 7.55 -15.64
CA PHE A 237 2.17 7.35 -16.57
C PHE A 237 2.37 8.21 -17.81
N VAL A 238 2.14 7.62 -18.98
CA VAL A 238 2.04 8.38 -20.24
C VAL A 238 0.77 9.21 -20.18
N SER A 239 0.94 10.52 -20.10
CA SER A 239 -0.13 11.52 -19.94
C SER A 239 0.31 12.86 -20.53
N ALA A 240 -0.65 13.74 -20.81
CA ALA A 240 -0.37 15.10 -21.28
C ALA A 240 0.61 15.85 -20.34
N GLY A 241 0.40 15.77 -19.02
CA GLY A 241 1.31 16.37 -18.04
C GLY A 241 2.72 15.75 -18.05
N SER A 242 2.84 14.42 -18.20
CA SER A 242 4.15 13.78 -18.32
C SER A 242 4.90 14.17 -19.60
N ARG A 243 4.16 14.43 -20.68
CA ARG A 243 4.71 14.88 -21.97
C ARG A 243 5.21 16.31 -21.83
N LEU A 244 4.37 17.21 -21.31
CA LEU A 244 4.72 18.60 -21.07
C LEU A 244 5.96 18.74 -20.17
N TRP A 245 6.07 17.92 -19.11
CA TRP A 245 7.28 17.89 -18.29
C TRP A 245 8.54 17.53 -19.09
N ARG A 246 8.46 16.55 -20.01
CA ARG A 246 9.62 16.17 -20.84
C ARG A 246 9.98 17.26 -21.86
N GLU A 247 8.99 17.93 -22.44
CA GLU A 247 9.19 19.06 -23.36
C GLU A 247 9.89 20.22 -22.65
N LYS A 248 9.39 20.63 -21.47
CA LYS A 248 10.01 21.69 -20.68
C LYS A 248 11.40 21.31 -20.15
N LEU A 249 11.59 20.04 -19.77
CA LEU A 249 12.91 19.54 -19.40
C LEU A 249 13.90 19.65 -20.57
N GLN A 250 13.48 19.34 -21.79
CA GLN A 250 14.31 19.50 -22.98
C GLN A 250 14.71 20.97 -23.19
N GLN A 251 13.75 21.90 -23.09
CA GLN A 251 14.03 23.34 -23.18
C GLN A 251 15.03 23.80 -22.12
N TRP A 252 14.86 23.34 -20.88
CA TRP A 252 15.78 23.65 -19.79
C TRP A 252 17.18 23.10 -20.05
N ILE A 253 17.29 21.87 -20.56
CA ILE A 253 18.57 21.26 -20.92
C ILE A 253 19.28 22.07 -22.02
N ILE A 254 18.55 22.50 -23.06
CA ILE A 254 19.09 23.34 -24.13
C ILE A 254 19.68 24.64 -23.55
N CYS A 255 19.02 25.24 -22.56
CA CYS A 255 19.48 26.48 -21.94
C CYS A 255 20.74 26.28 -21.07
N ILE A 256 20.82 25.19 -20.29
CA ILE A 256 21.91 24.99 -19.32
C ILE A 256 23.12 24.23 -19.89
N GLU A 257 22.95 23.47 -20.98
CA GLU A 257 24.01 22.61 -21.52
C GLU A 257 25.31 23.37 -21.83
N PRO A 258 25.29 24.58 -22.42
CA PRO A 258 26.51 25.36 -22.64
C PRO A 258 27.26 25.69 -21.33
N TYR A 259 26.51 26.07 -20.30
CA TYR A 259 27.06 26.34 -18.97
C TYR A 259 27.66 25.07 -18.35
N LEU A 260 26.96 23.94 -18.42
CA LEU A 260 27.45 22.66 -17.89
C LEU A 260 28.73 22.20 -18.59
N LYS A 261 28.86 22.42 -19.91
CA LYS A 261 30.08 22.14 -20.66
C LYS A 261 31.26 22.99 -20.17
N GLN A 262 31.03 24.29 -19.95
CA GLN A 262 32.06 25.20 -19.44
C GLN A 262 32.48 24.81 -18.01
N TYR A 263 31.50 24.57 -17.13
CA TYR A 263 31.74 24.15 -15.75
C TYR A 263 32.51 22.83 -15.67
N ALA A 264 32.15 21.82 -16.46
CA ALA A 264 32.85 20.54 -16.50
C ALA A 264 34.31 20.68 -16.96
N LYS A 265 34.57 21.57 -17.92
CA LYS A 265 35.91 21.87 -18.41
C LYS A 265 36.75 22.60 -17.35
N HIS A 266 36.17 23.56 -16.65
CA HIS A 266 36.90 24.36 -15.66
C HIS A 266 37.19 23.59 -14.37
N GLU A 267 36.18 22.96 -13.77
CA GLU A 267 36.31 22.33 -12.45
C GLU A 267 36.90 20.93 -12.51
N PHE A 268 36.64 20.18 -13.59
CA PHE A 268 37.01 18.76 -13.69
C PHE A 268 37.95 18.45 -14.85
N ASN A 269 38.40 19.47 -15.60
CA ASN A 269 39.21 19.33 -16.81
C ASN A 269 38.66 18.26 -17.78
N ARG A 270 37.33 18.20 -17.93
CA ARG A 270 36.63 17.17 -18.69
C ARG A 270 35.74 17.77 -19.76
N GLU A 271 35.79 17.18 -20.95
CA GLU A 271 34.83 17.49 -22.00
C GLU A 271 33.51 16.71 -21.79
N LEU A 272 32.40 17.45 -21.72
CA LEU A 272 31.08 16.88 -21.52
C LEU A 272 30.44 16.50 -22.86
N LYS A 273 30.05 15.23 -22.99
CA LYS A 273 29.27 14.73 -24.14
C LYS A 273 27.92 15.47 -24.23
N ALA A 274 27.36 15.55 -25.43
CA ALA A 274 26.02 16.10 -25.65
C ALA A 274 24.99 15.43 -24.73
N ILE A 275 24.10 16.24 -24.16
CA ILE A 275 23.07 15.74 -23.25
C ILE A 275 21.91 15.15 -24.07
N THR A 276 21.60 13.88 -23.84
CA THR A 276 20.56 13.13 -24.56
C THR A 276 19.56 12.51 -23.58
N GLU A 277 18.44 11.99 -24.11
CA GLU A 277 17.43 11.28 -23.33
C GLU A 277 17.96 10.05 -22.58
N GLU A 278 19.06 9.45 -23.05
CA GLU A 278 19.70 8.30 -22.43
C GLU A 278 20.66 8.67 -21.29
N ASN A 279 21.24 9.87 -21.33
CA ASN A 279 22.37 10.23 -20.47
C ASN A 279 22.11 11.41 -19.52
N TYR A 280 21.05 12.20 -19.73
CA TYR A 280 20.81 13.45 -18.99
C TYR A 280 20.80 13.24 -17.48
N ASN A 281 20.08 12.22 -16.99
CA ASN A 281 19.95 12.00 -15.55
C ASN A 281 21.32 11.68 -14.91
N ARG A 282 22.18 10.91 -15.59
CA ARG A 282 23.52 10.57 -15.09
C ARG A 282 24.40 11.81 -15.03
N ILE A 283 24.39 12.62 -16.10
CA ILE A 283 25.17 13.85 -16.19
C ILE A 283 24.76 14.84 -15.11
N LEU A 284 23.47 15.18 -15.03
CA LEU A 284 22.95 16.14 -14.06
C LEU A 284 23.16 15.68 -12.61
N SER A 285 23.02 14.37 -12.36
CA SER A 285 23.30 13.81 -11.03
C SER A 285 24.76 13.98 -10.61
N SER A 286 25.68 13.87 -11.56
CA SER A 286 27.13 14.00 -11.31
C SER A 286 27.60 15.44 -11.21
N LEU A 287 27.08 16.35 -12.03
CA LEU A 287 27.56 17.74 -12.13
C LEU A 287 26.81 18.72 -11.22
N ILE A 288 25.51 18.48 -10.98
CA ILE A 288 24.67 19.38 -10.18
C ILE A 288 24.39 18.73 -8.82
N SER A 289 23.60 17.66 -8.83
CA SER A 289 23.23 16.92 -7.63
C SER A 289 22.37 15.71 -8.03
N PRO A 290 22.42 14.58 -7.29
CA PRO A 290 21.41 13.53 -7.40
C PRO A 290 19.96 14.01 -7.21
N LYS A 291 19.76 15.22 -6.65
CA LYS A 291 18.47 15.89 -6.47
C LYS A 291 18.23 17.03 -7.47
N TRP A 292 18.94 17.07 -8.61
CA TRP A 292 18.84 18.14 -9.60
C TRP A 292 17.38 18.47 -9.98
N ALA A 293 16.54 17.45 -10.17
CA ALA A 293 15.15 17.62 -10.58
C ALA A 293 14.30 18.28 -9.48
N PHE A 294 14.65 18.09 -8.22
CA PHE A 294 13.96 18.72 -7.08
C PHE A 294 14.35 20.19 -6.98
N TYR A 295 15.64 20.51 -7.06
CA TYR A 295 16.12 21.88 -6.93
C TYR A 295 15.71 22.78 -8.11
N ASN A 296 15.62 22.22 -9.31
CA ASN A 296 15.30 22.98 -10.52
C ASN A 296 13.85 22.83 -10.96
N ARG A 297 12.99 22.23 -10.11
CA ARG A 297 11.60 21.90 -10.45
C ARG A 297 10.81 23.12 -10.93
N GLU A 298 10.85 24.21 -10.18
CA GLU A 298 10.08 25.42 -10.49
C GLU A 298 10.57 26.07 -11.79
N THR A 299 11.88 26.13 -12.00
CA THR A 299 12.47 26.64 -13.24
C THR A 299 12.04 25.80 -14.44
N ILE A 300 12.09 24.47 -14.34
CA ILE A 300 11.67 23.56 -15.41
C ILE A 300 10.17 23.71 -15.67
N ILE A 301 9.33 23.82 -14.64
CA ILE A 301 7.88 23.95 -14.82
C ILE A 301 7.50 25.28 -15.49
N ASN A 302 8.31 26.32 -15.36
CA ASN A 302 8.02 27.67 -15.86
C ASN A 302 8.69 28.02 -17.20
N MET A 303 9.39 27.09 -17.85
CA MET A 303 9.78 27.20 -19.27
C MET A 303 8.60 26.96 -20.20
#